data_AF-A0A260Z2U7-F1
#
_entry.id   AF-A0A260Z2U7-F1
#
_cell.length_a   1.000
_cell.length_b   1.000
_cell.length_c   1.000
_cell.angle_alpha   90.00
_cell.angle_beta   90.00
_cell.angle_gamma   90.00
#
_symmetry.space_group_name_H-M   'P 1'
#
loop_
_entity.id
_entity.type
_entity.pdbx_description
1 polymer ?
#
loop_
_entity_poly.entity_id
_entity_poly.type
_entity_poly.pdbx_seq_one_letter_code
_entity_poly.pdbx_strand_id
1 'polypeptide(L)'
;MFRLLLLLSISAIITVCAAGNVCKTGNIVNRLVNSRPYYWPATWTENRTAPHLEEDQSCSWTVTIPKGYYAKLIINGKTNDKNSSFQMIDAAGNLIHTSHEEMEPYYFPPYKFTLAVSTKAVASFAFKIEWFLRSVQVSAATRLINATTSTYCKSYGGNGGVSLLLFPDNRTHYYSLRSVLVFLGHDLDGNYVSNLYLLHQTHKQWISNADITIVNLEASGNGDLLLIQEAQNIKDVTYTELVPMPGFFETVTIDSRVKKSALIIGYQVNQTLVDVKMDDPSSTVSIYYGSPSLFTLDKTYNQTTFNNALPLEFDNYGMGVIEFFVNTGKAVFTFEYQ
;
A
#
# COMPACT_ATOMS: atom_id res chain seq x y z
N MET A 1 67.14 -21.90 51.27
CA MET A 1 65.87 -22.39 50.70
C MET A 1 64.80 -21.36 50.97
N PHE A 2 64.30 -20.66 49.95
CA PHE A 2 62.91 -20.22 49.77
C PHE A 2 62.88 -19.38 48.48
N ARG A 3 62.38 -19.98 47.39
CA ARG A 3 62.16 -19.32 46.10
C ARG A 3 60.77 -18.71 46.13
N LEU A 4 60.69 -17.41 45.86
CA LEU A 4 59.46 -16.65 45.66
C LEU A 4 58.90 -17.00 44.26
N LEU A 5 57.75 -17.67 44.18
CA LEU A 5 57.02 -17.88 42.93
C LEU A 5 55.97 -16.77 42.77
N LEU A 6 56.17 -15.93 41.75
CA LEU A 6 55.20 -14.92 41.30
C LEU A 6 54.25 -15.60 40.30
N LEU A 7 52.99 -15.80 40.68
CA LEU A 7 51.93 -16.29 39.79
C LEU A 7 51.35 -15.09 39.02
N LEU A 8 51.70 -14.96 37.73
CA LEU A 8 51.00 -14.08 36.79
C LEU A 8 49.73 -14.79 36.30
N SER A 9 48.57 -14.28 36.71
CA SER A 9 47.26 -14.62 36.18
C SER A 9 47.02 -13.88 34.86
N ILE A 10 47.22 -14.56 33.74
CA ILE A 10 46.84 -14.07 32.41
C ILE A 10 45.34 -14.35 32.23
N SER A 11 44.51 -13.33 32.46
CA SER A 11 43.11 -13.35 32.04
C SER A 11 43.06 -13.17 30.52
N ALA A 12 42.97 -14.28 29.80
CA ALA A 12 42.65 -14.27 28.38
C ALA A 12 41.21 -13.73 28.20
N ILE A 13 41.08 -12.47 27.77
CA ILE A 13 39.83 -11.96 27.24
C ILE A 13 39.60 -12.69 25.92
N ILE A 14 38.73 -13.69 25.95
CA ILE A 14 38.25 -14.35 24.74
C ILE A 14 37.31 -13.37 24.06
N THR A 15 37.84 -12.48 23.22
CA THR A 15 37.02 -11.82 22.20
C THR A 15 36.52 -12.91 21.27
N VAL A 16 35.28 -13.37 21.50
CA VAL A 16 34.54 -14.14 20.52
C VAL A 16 34.30 -13.21 19.34
N CYS A 17 35.26 -13.16 18.43
CA CYS A 17 35.03 -12.62 17.10
C CYS A 17 34.02 -13.58 16.47
N ALA A 18 32.75 -13.19 16.44
CA ALA A 18 31.73 -13.92 15.70
C ALA A 18 32.14 -13.90 14.22
N ALA A 19 32.80 -14.96 13.77
CA ALA A 19 33.00 -15.18 12.36
C ALA A 19 31.62 -15.32 11.71
N GLY A 20 31.29 -14.46 10.75
CA GLY A 20 30.47 -14.91 9.62
C GLY A 20 29.20 -14.17 9.24
N ASN A 21 29.09 -12.84 9.38
CA ASN A 21 28.15 -12.05 8.56
C ASN A 21 28.79 -10.69 8.19
N VAL A 22 29.70 -10.71 7.21
CA VAL A 22 30.34 -9.48 6.72
C VAL A 22 29.36 -8.76 5.78
N CYS A 23 29.08 -7.49 6.07
CA CYS A 23 28.38 -6.61 5.15
C CYS A 23 29.16 -6.53 3.84
N LYS A 24 28.52 -6.94 2.74
CA LYS A 24 29.11 -6.96 1.40
C LYS A 24 28.07 -6.46 0.40
N THR A 25 28.55 -5.89 -0.71
CA THR A 25 27.72 -5.56 -1.86
C THR A 25 27.64 -6.73 -2.83
N GLY A 26 26.48 -6.93 -3.45
CA GLY A 26 26.28 -7.90 -4.53
C GLY A 26 26.08 -9.35 -4.06
N ASN A 27 25.58 -9.56 -2.84
CA ASN A 27 25.22 -10.91 -2.41
C ASN A 27 24.04 -11.42 -3.24
N ILE A 28 24.09 -12.67 -3.67
CA ILE A 28 22.96 -13.34 -4.34
C ILE A 28 22.30 -14.27 -3.34
N VAL A 29 21.00 -14.10 -3.13
CA VAL A 29 20.20 -14.92 -2.21
C VAL A 29 19.20 -15.74 -3.04
N ASN A 30 19.30 -17.06 -2.94
CA ASN A 30 18.38 -17.98 -3.59
C ASN A 30 17.47 -18.65 -2.56
N ARG A 31 16.27 -19.07 -3.00
CA ARG A 31 15.38 -19.90 -2.18
C ARG A 31 16.10 -21.16 -1.68
N LEU A 32 16.01 -21.42 -0.38
CA LEU A 32 16.58 -22.63 0.22
C LEU A 32 15.73 -23.87 -0.09
N VAL A 33 16.39 -25.01 -0.35
CA VAL A 33 15.75 -26.25 -0.82
C VAL A 33 14.66 -26.77 0.13
N ASN A 34 14.79 -26.52 1.44
CA ASN A 34 13.89 -27.02 2.48
C ASN A 34 12.79 -26.04 2.90
N SER A 35 12.48 -25.03 2.06
CA SER A 35 11.54 -23.94 2.40
C SER A 35 11.89 -23.19 3.70
N ARG A 36 13.14 -23.28 4.16
CA ARG A 36 13.59 -22.56 5.35
C ARG A 36 13.73 -21.07 5.01
N PRO A 37 13.37 -20.18 5.94
CA PRO A 37 13.67 -18.77 5.80
C PRO A 37 15.17 -18.51 5.68
N TYR A 38 15.53 -17.47 4.94
CA TYR A 38 16.87 -16.91 4.91
C TYR A 38 16.94 -15.77 5.91
N TYR A 39 17.89 -15.81 6.83
CA TYR A 39 18.14 -14.74 7.81
C TYR A 39 19.45 -14.04 7.51
N TRP A 40 19.47 -12.73 7.69
CA TRP A 40 20.69 -11.95 7.75
C TRP A 40 20.62 -10.93 8.90
N PRO A 41 21.66 -10.86 9.75
CA PRO A 41 22.71 -11.87 9.93
C PRO A 41 22.13 -13.25 10.26
N ALA A 42 22.81 -14.34 9.88
CA ALA A 42 22.31 -15.71 10.09
C ALA A 42 22.02 -16.07 11.56
N THR A 43 22.57 -15.30 12.51
CA THR A 43 22.38 -15.45 13.96
C THR A 43 21.21 -14.63 14.52
N TRP A 44 20.57 -13.81 13.70
CA TRP A 44 19.41 -13.00 14.09
C TRP A 44 18.11 -13.78 13.92
N THR A 45 17.16 -13.48 14.80
CA THR A 45 15.80 -14.00 14.85
C THR A 45 14.88 -12.88 15.32
N GLU A 46 13.59 -12.95 15.01
CA GLU A 46 12.60 -11.89 15.22
C GLU A 46 12.37 -11.54 16.69
N ASN A 47 12.71 -12.45 17.60
CA ASN A 47 12.66 -12.24 19.04
C ASN A 47 13.89 -11.50 19.61
N ARG A 48 14.85 -11.11 18.77
CA ARG A 48 16.06 -10.39 19.15
C ARG A 48 16.07 -9.00 18.51
N THR A 49 16.68 -8.05 19.21
CA THR A 49 16.99 -6.75 18.63
C THR A 49 17.86 -6.92 17.40
N ALA A 50 17.60 -6.12 16.36
CA ALA A 50 18.45 -6.08 15.19
C ALA A 50 19.91 -5.80 15.62
N PRO A 51 20.88 -6.55 15.08
CA PRO A 51 22.29 -6.38 15.41
C PRO A 51 22.79 -5.02 14.91
N HIS A 52 23.87 -4.59 15.53
CA HIS A 52 24.57 -3.36 15.19
C HIS A 52 25.17 -3.43 13.77
N LEU A 53 25.07 -2.32 13.04
CA LEU A 53 25.74 -2.08 11.78
C LEU A 53 26.61 -0.82 11.92
N GLU A 54 27.89 -0.98 11.65
CA GLU A 54 28.90 0.08 11.77
C GLU A 54 28.61 1.25 10.82
N GLU A 55 29.28 2.38 11.08
CA GLU A 55 29.30 3.51 10.16
C GLU A 55 30.00 3.19 8.83
N ASP A 56 29.65 3.93 7.78
CA ASP A 56 30.20 3.81 6.42
C ASP A 56 30.15 2.38 5.83
N GLN A 57 29.11 1.62 6.18
CA GLN A 57 28.84 0.31 5.61
C GLN A 57 27.92 0.42 4.39
N SER A 58 28.22 -0.37 3.36
CA SER A 58 27.33 -0.56 2.22
C SER A 58 27.16 -2.05 1.95
N CYS A 59 25.91 -2.53 2.09
CA CYS A 59 25.56 -3.91 1.88
C CYS A 59 24.47 -4.00 0.81
N SER A 60 24.46 -5.07 0.01
CA SER A 60 23.34 -5.34 -0.87
C SER A 60 23.13 -6.82 -1.16
N TRP A 61 21.86 -7.18 -1.36
CA TRP A 61 21.38 -8.51 -1.67
C TRP A 61 20.45 -8.45 -2.87
N THR A 62 20.74 -9.24 -3.89
CA THR A 62 19.79 -9.55 -4.96
C THR A 62 19.16 -10.89 -4.64
N VAL A 63 17.86 -10.88 -4.40
CA VAL A 63 17.08 -12.04 -3.99
C VAL A 63 16.38 -12.60 -5.22
N THR A 64 16.60 -13.87 -5.53
CA THR A 64 15.93 -14.57 -6.63
C THR A 64 14.64 -15.25 -6.15
N ILE A 65 13.62 -15.19 -6.99
CA ILE A 65 12.29 -15.71 -6.71
C ILE A 65 11.91 -16.63 -7.88
N PRO A 66 11.83 -17.96 -7.65
CA PRO A 66 11.46 -18.90 -8.70
C PRO A 66 10.05 -18.62 -9.23
N LYS A 67 9.79 -18.99 -10.51
CA LYS A 67 8.43 -18.91 -11.07
C LYS A 67 7.43 -19.66 -10.18
N GLY A 68 6.27 -19.06 -9.94
CA GLY A 68 5.21 -19.60 -9.08
C GLY A 68 5.40 -19.36 -7.57
N TYR A 69 6.52 -18.76 -7.15
CA TYR A 69 6.75 -18.35 -5.77
C TYR A 69 6.64 -16.84 -5.61
N TYR A 70 6.36 -16.42 -4.38
CA TYR A 70 6.51 -15.05 -3.93
C TYR A 70 7.51 -15.02 -2.78
N ALA A 71 8.18 -13.88 -2.58
CA ALA A 71 9.00 -13.66 -1.41
C ALA A 71 8.32 -12.70 -0.43
N LYS A 72 8.32 -13.06 0.85
CA LYS A 72 7.98 -12.20 1.98
C LYS A 72 9.28 -11.76 2.64
N LEU A 73 9.55 -10.46 2.64
CA LEU A 73 10.71 -9.84 3.28
C LEU A 73 10.24 -9.15 4.56
N ILE A 74 10.88 -9.47 5.69
CA ILE A 74 10.63 -8.84 6.99
C ILE A 74 11.94 -8.18 7.41
N ILE A 75 11.91 -6.88 7.73
CA ILE A 75 13.09 -6.11 8.12
C ILE A 75 12.91 -5.60 9.55
N ASN A 76 13.94 -5.73 10.38
CA ASN A 76 14.05 -5.00 11.64
C ASN A 76 15.30 -4.12 11.55
N GLY A 77 15.14 -2.81 11.60
CA GLY A 77 16.29 -1.93 11.51
C GLY A 77 15.94 -0.48 11.72
N LYS A 78 16.95 0.29 12.16
CA LYS A 78 16.83 1.71 12.37
C LYS A 78 18.14 2.41 12.05
N THR A 79 18.05 3.50 11.33
CA THR A 79 19.15 4.45 11.13
C THR A 79 19.01 5.61 12.13
N ASN A 80 20.13 6.20 12.52
CA ASN A 80 20.17 7.29 13.51
C ASN A 80 20.47 8.66 12.87
N ASP A 81 20.51 8.74 11.55
CA ASP A 81 20.84 9.93 10.79
C ASP A 81 20.05 9.97 9.46
N LYS A 82 20.14 11.11 8.75
CA LYS A 82 19.37 11.35 7.51
C LYS A 82 20.05 10.86 6.23
N ASN A 83 21.34 10.50 6.30
CA ASN A 83 22.14 10.10 5.15
C ASN A 83 22.27 8.57 5.04
N SER A 84 21.89 7.84 6.08
CA SER A 84 21.71 6.39 6.06
C SER A 84 20.32 6.00 5.53
N SER A 85 20.23 4.87 4.83
CA SER A 85 18.94 4.36 4.35
C SER A 85 18.95 2.87 4.05
N PHE A 86 17.75 2.30 4.06
CA PHE A 86 17.41 0.99 3.52
C PHE A 86 16.65 1.22 2.21
N GLN A 87 17.02 0.47 1.19
CA GLN A 87 16.45 0.60 -0.15
C GLN A 87 16.04 -0.76 -0.68
N MET A 88 14.83 -0.84 -1.24
CA MET A 88 14.36 -2.02 -1.94
C MET A 88 13.95 -1.63 -3.35
N ILE A 89 14.34 -2.44 -4.34
CA ILE A 89 13.96 -2.28 -5.73
C ILE A 89 13.31 -3.58 -6.19
N ASP A 90 12.04 -3.52 -6.57
CA ASP A 90 11.30 -4.68 -7.05
C ASP A 90 11.57 -5.00 -8.54
N ALA A 91 10.91 -6.05 -9.05
CA ALA A 91 11.07 -6.52 -10.43
C ALA A 91 10.58 -5.52 -11.49
N ALA A 92 9.67 -4.60 -11.12
CA ALA A 92 9.17 -3.54 -11.98
C ALA A 92 10.03 -2.26 -11.91
N GLY A 93 11.01 -2.23 -10.99
CA GLY A 93 11.88 -1.09 -10.78
C GLY A 93 11.33 -0.06 -9.81
N ASN A 94 10.25 -0.36 -9.07
CA ASN A 94 9.77 0.56 -8.05
C ASN A 94 10.77 0.59 -6.89
N LEU A 95 11.11 1.81 -6.44
CA LEU A 95 12.05 2.06 -5.36
C LEU A 95 11.30 2.37 -4.06
N ILE A 96 11.56 1.58 -3.03
CA ILE A 96 11.18 1.86 -1.65
C ILE A 96 12.43 2.34 -0.92
N HIS A 97 12.32 3.46 -0.22
CA HIS A 97 13.40 4.04 0.58
C HIS A 97 12.89 4.29 2.00
N THR A 98 13.55 3.70 3.00
CA THR A 98 13.16 3.83 4.41
C THR A 98 14.38 3.98 5.32
N SER A 99 14.14 4.43 6.55
CA SER A 99 15.17 4.66 7.56
C SER A 99 14.90 3.93 8.87
N HIS A 100 13.72 3.28 8.97
CA HIS A 100 13.21 2.60 10.15
C HIS A 100 12.19 1.53 9.72
N GLU A 101 12.35 0.30 10.20
CA GLU A 101 11.49 -0.85 9.90
C GLU A 101 11.26 -1.67 11.17
N GLU A 102 9.98 -1.99 11.44
CA GLU A 102 9.53 -2.68 12.66
C GLU A 102 8.91 -4.05 12.34
N MET A 103 9.49 -4.76 11.37
CA MET A 103 9.09 -6.11 10.94
C MET A 103 7.79 -6.20 10.15
N GLU A 104 7.28 -5.07 9.66
CA GLU A 104 6.16 -5.04 8.72
C GLU A 104 6.57 -5.63 7.36
N PRO A 105 5.84 -6.62 6.82
CA PRO A 105 6.31 -7.39 5.68
C PRO A 105 6.19 -6.64 4.34
N TYR A 106 7.15 -6.91 3.46
CA TYR A 106 7.10 -6.59 2.05
C TYR A 106 6.92 -7.85 1.22
N TYR A 107 6.24 -7.74 0.09
CA TYR A 107 5.95 -8.86 -0.79
C TYR A 107 6.44 -8.59 -2.20
N PHE A 108 7.17 -9.56 -2.74
CA PHE A 108 7.77 -9.45 -4.06
C PHE A 108 7.35 -10.63 -4.94
N PRO A 109 6.89 -10.37 -6.17
CA PRO A 109 6.61 -11.42 -7.14
C PRO A 109 7.89 -11.92 -7.81
N PRO A 110 7.80 -12.97 -8.65
CA PRO A 110 8.90 -13.33 -9.53
C PRO A 110 9.40 -12.13 -10.36
N TYR A 111 10.69 -12.03 -10.72
CA TYR A 111 11.75 -13.02 -10.54
C TYR A 111 12.83 -12.61 -9.53
N LYS A 112 12.87 -11.34 -9.12
CA LYS A 112 13.87 -10.83 -8.18
C LYS A 112 13.45 -9.51 -7.53
N PHE A 113 14.08 -9.20 -6.41
CA PHE A 113 14.19 -7.84 -5.90
C PHE A 113 15.61 -7.61 -5.37
N THR A 114 15.97 -6.34 -5.18
CA THR A 114 17.24 -5.95 -4.54
C THR A 114 16.93 -5.28 -3.22
N LEU A 115 17.68 -5.64 -2.18
CA LEU A 115 17.73 -4.94 -0.89
C LEU A 115 19.12 -4.35 -0.73
N ALA A 116 19.22 -3.07 -0.42
CA ALA A 116 20.48 -2.40 -0.17
C ALA A 116 20.41 -1.57 1.11
N VAL A 117 21.54 -1.48 1.79
CA VAL A 117 21.72 -0.69 3.00
C VAL A 117 22.96 0.17 2.81
N SER A 118 22.83 1.44 3.14
CA SER A 118 23.94 2.38 3.19
C SER A 118 23.89 3.10 4.53
N THR A 119 24.99 3.08 5.29
CA THR A 119 25.09 3.79 6.56
C THR A 119 26.13 4.90 6.50
N LYS A 120 25.84 6.00 7.18
CA LYS A 120 26.73 7.14 7.45
C LYS A 120 26.91 7.41 8.94
N ALA A 121 26.07 6.81 9.77
CA ALA A 121 26.29 6.65 11.19
C ALA A 121 25.93 5.21 11.57
N VAL A 122 26.24 4.85 12.81
CA VAL A 122 25.79 3.59 13.42
C VAL A 122 24.29 3.37 13.21
N ALA A 123 23.93 2.18 12.76
CA ALA A 123 22.55 1.73 12.56
C ALA A 123 22.33 0.34 13.19
N SER A 124 21.09 -0.12 13.17
CA SER A 124 20.76 -1.54 13.38
C SER A 124 20.06 -2.08 12.14
N PHE A 125 20.38 -3.32 11.75
CA PHE A 125 19.75 -3.93 10.59
C PHE A 125 19.78 -5.45 10.63
N ALA A 126 18.62 -6.06 10.40
CA ALA A 126 18.48 -7.46 10.08
C ALA A 126 17.23 -7.68 9.23
N PHE A 127 17.20 -8.82 8.53
CA PHE A 127 16.03 -9.23 7.78
C PHE A 127 15.87 -10.74 7.72
N LYS A 128 14.64 -11.15 7.41
CA LYS A 128 14.25 -12.51 7.06
C LYS A 128 13.56 -12.52 5.70
N ILE A 129 13.82 -13.54 4.88
CA ILE A 129 13.10 -13.81 3.65
C ILE A 129 12.46 -15.19 3.70
N GLU A 130 11.18 -15.26 3.35
CA GLU A 130 10.42 -16.49 3.19
C GLU A 130 9.91 -16.60 1.75
N TRP A 131 9.93 -17.81 1.19
CA TRP A 131 9.34 -18.09 -0.12
C TRP A 131 8.14 -18.99 0.04
N PHE A 132 7.02 -18.61 -0.56
CA PHE A 132 5.79 -19.37 -0.49
C PHE A 132 5.17 -19.56 -1.87
N LEU A 133 4.59 -20.74 -2.07
CA LEU A 133 3.71 -21.02 -3.19
C LEU A 133 2.35 -20.41 -2.91
N ARG A 134 1.62 -20.08 -3.96
CA ARG A 134 0.24 -19.64 -3.78
C ARG A 134 -0.76 -20.45 -4.59
N SER A 135 -1.78 -20.94 -3.90
CA SER A 135 -3.06 -21.29 -4.53
C SER A 135 -3.95 -20.05 -4.47
N VAL A 136 -4.55 -19.68 -5.59
CA VAL A 136 -5.47 -18.54 -5.60
C VAL A 136 -6.79 -18.92 -6.24
N GLN A 137 -7.87 -18.49 -5.60
CA GLN A 137 -9.21 -18.55 -6.18
C GLN A 137 -9.41 -17.33 -7.09
N VAL A 138 -9.77 -17.62 -8.33
CA VAL A 138 -10.05 -16.62 -9.37
C VAL A 138 -11.52 -16.24 -9.31
N SER A 139 -11.80 -14.94 -9.31
CA SER A 139 -13.16 -14.39 -9.43
C SER A 139 -13.10 -13.10 -10.24
N ALA A 140 -14.06 -12.91 -11.15
CA ALA A 140 -14.16 -11.72 -11.98
C ALA A 140 -15.39 -10.91 -11.58
N ALA A 141 -15.21 -9.65 -11.18
CA ALA A 141 -16.27 -8.62 -11.13
C ALA A 141 -15.68 -7.26 -10.70
N THR A 142 -15.96 -6.21 -11.47
CA THR A 142 -15.66 -4.80 -11.16
C THR A 142 -16.53 -4.30 -10.01
N ARG A 143 -15.94 -3.98 -8.85
CA ARG A 143 -16.64 -3.57 -7.61
C ARG A 143 -15.69 -2.82 -6.68
N LEU A 144 -16.24 -2.06 -5.73
CA LEU A 144 -15.56 -1.79 -4.47
C LEU A 144 -15.31 -3.11 -3.77
N ILE A 145 -14.06 -3.36 -3.38
CA ILE A 145 -13.69 -4.57 -2.67
C ILE A 145 -12.95 -4.20 -1.39
N ASN A 146 -13.00 -5.09 -0.41
CA ASN A 146 -11.99 -5.11 0.63
C ASN A 146 -10.74 -5.82 0.08
N ALA A 147 -9.63 -5.09 0.04
CA ALA A 147 -8.39 -5.52 -0.60
C ALA A 147 -7.53 -6.44 0.28
N THR A 148 -7.74 -6.44 1.59
CA THR A 148 -6.78 -7.01 2.56
C THR A 148 -7.37 -8.03 3.54
N THR A 149 -8.70 -8.14 3.65
CA THR A 149 -9.39 -9.10 4.54
C THR A 149 -9.17 -10.56 4.19
N SER A 150 -8.96 -10.87 2.91
CA SER A 150 -8.84 -12.25 2.44
C SER A 150 -7.83 -12.36 1.30
N THR A 151 -7.25 -13.54 1.14
CA THR A 151 -6.37 -13.81 0.01
C THR A 151 -7.19 -14.08 -1.26
N TYR A 152 -6.96 -13.32 -2.32
CA TYR A 152 -7.62 -13.52 -3.62
C TYR A 152 -6.69 -13.23 -4.80
N CYS A 153 -7.12 -13.59 -6.01
CA CYS A 153 -6.58 -13.19 -7.31
C CYS A 153 -7.77 -12.90 -8.20
N LYS A 154 -7.88 -11.69 -8.71
CA LYS A 154 -9.02 -11.26 -9.51
C LYS A 154 -8.52 -10.45 -10.68
N SER A 155 -9.11 -10.70 -11.83
CA SER A 155 -8.80 -9.98 -13.06
C SER A 155 -9.93 -9.00 -13.37
N TYR A 156 -9.54 -7.81 -13.81
CA TYR A 156 -10.41 -6.68 -14.07
C TYR A 156 -10.10 -6.14 -15.45
N GLY A 157 -11.16 -5.91 -16.22
CA GLY A 157 -11.08 -5.28 -17.51
C GLY A 157 -12.19 -4.25 -17.65
N GLY A 158 -12.04 -3.39 -18.65
CA GLY A 158 -12.97 -2.30 -18.88
C GLY A 158 -12.65 -1.55 -20.15
N ASN A 159 -13.66 -0.88 -20.69
CA ASN A 159 -13.47 -0.02 -21.85
C ASN A 159 -12.50 1.12 -21.52
N GLY A 160 -11.51 1.33 -22.38
CA GLY A 160 -10.44 2.31 -22.14
C GLY A 160 -9.49 1.93 -21.00
N GLY A 161 -9.61 0.73 -20.42
CA GLY A 161 -8.77 0.21 -19.35
C GLY A 161 -9.40 0.31 -17.96
N VAL A 162 -8.55 0.22 -16.92
CA VAL A 162 -8.97 0.11 -15.51
C VAL A 162 -8.30 1.18 -14.66
N SER A 163 -9.04 1.68 -13.69
CA SER A 163 -8.56 2.62 -12.69
C SER A 163 -8.66 2.05 -11.28
N LEU A 164 -7.68 2.40 -10.44
CA LEU A 164 -7.57 2.02 -9.04
C LEU A 164 -7.53 3.26 -8.14
N LEU A 165 -8.42 3.27 -7.15
CA LEU A 165 -8.44 4.28 -6.08
C LEU A 165 -8.56 3.59 -4.73
N LEU A 166 -7.69 3.99 -3.79
CA LEU A 166 -7.49 3.31 -2.51
C LEU A 166 -8.05 4.12 -1.35
N PHE A 167 -8.69 3.42 -0.42
CA PHE A 167 -9.17 3.98 0.85
C PHE A 167 -8.66 3.10 1.99
N PRO A 168 -7.46 3.39 2.53
CA PRO A 168 -6.93 2.63 3.63
C PRO A 168 -7.81 2.75 4.87
N ASP A 169 -7.88 1.67 5.64
CA ASP A 169 -8.53 1.63 6.94
C ASP A 169 -7.78 2.52 7.94
N ASN A 170 -6.45 2.45 7.92
CA ASN A 170 -5.57 3.36 8.66
C ASN A 170 -4.69 4.19 7.71
N ARG A 171 -4.94 5.50 7.68
CA ARG A 171 -4.27 6.44 6.76
C ARG A 171 -2.81 6.74 7.12
N THR A 172 -2.40 6.44 8.34
CA THR A 172 -1.03 6.67 8.82
C THR A 172 -0.21 5.38 8.80
N HIS A 173 -0.86 4.22 8.93
CA HIS A 173 -0.22 2.90 9.03
C HIS A 173 -0.94 1.90 8.11
N TYR A 174 -0.70 2.00 6.80
CA TYR A 174 -1.35 1.19 5.76
C TYR A 174 -0.43 0.10 5.17
N TYR A 175 0.43 -0.50 6.00
CA TYR A 175 1.41 -1.51 5.56
C TYR A 175 0.78 -2.80 5.04
N SER A 176 -0.47 -3.10 5.43
CA SER A 176 -1.29 -4.17 4.87
C SER A 176 -1.41 -4.11 3.34
N LEU A 177 -1.39 -2.91 2.75
CA LEU A 177 -1.45 -2.74 1.30
C LEU A 177 -0.22 -3.29 0.55
N ARG A 178 0.89 -3.58 1.26
CA ARG A 178 2.10 -4.17 0.66
C ARG A 178 1.85 -5.60 0.14
N SER A 179 0.88 -6.33 0.68
CA SER A 179 0.55 -7.69 0.24
C SER A 179 -0.30 -7.74 -1.02
N VAL A 180 -0.88 -6.61 -1.44
CA VAL A 180 -1.78 -6.55 -2.60
C VAL A 180 -1.01 -6.07 -3.81
N LEU A 181 -0.74 -6.99 -4.75
CA LEU A 181 0.05 -6.76 -5.95
C LEU A 181 -0.84 -6.55 -7.17
N VAL A 182 -0.36 -5.74 -8.12
CA VAL A 182 -1.05 -5.42 -9.38
C VAL A 182 -0.18 -5.85 -10.56
N PHE A 183 -0.78 -6.56 -11.50
CA PHE A 183 -0.19 -7.06 -12.74
C PHE A 183 -1.00 -6.57 -13.93
N LEU A 184 -0.36 -6.40 -15.09
CA LEU A 184 -1.04 -6.19 -16.36
C LEU A 184 -1.47 -7.53 -16.96
N GLY A 185 -2.67 -7.59 -17.55
CA GLY A 185 -3.22 -8.78 -18.18
C GLY A 185 -4.28 -9.48 -17.32
N HIS A 186 -4.58 -10.73 -17.68
CA HIS A 186 -5.64 -11.52 -17.04
C HIS A 186 -5.12 -12.55 -16.03
N ASP A 187 -3.81 -12.62 -15.81
CA ASP A 187 -3.18 -13.58 -14.93
C ASP A 187 -1.92 -13.01 -14.27
N LEU A 188 -1.25 -13.87 -13.49
CA LEU A 188 -0.03 -13.55 -12.74
C LEU A 188 1.26 -13.81 -13.53
N ASP A 189 1.15 -14.29 -14.77
CA ASP A 189 2.28 -14.38 -15.72
C ASP A 189 2.48 -13.06 -16.47
N GLY A 190 1.54 -12.12 -16.36
CA GLY A 190 1.64 -10.76 -16.84
C GLY A 190 2.72 -9.92 -16.16
N ASN A 191 2.95 -8.71 -16.68
CA ASN A 191 3.96 -7.81 -16.14
C ASN A 191 3.51 -7.25 -14.78
N TYR A 192 4.32 -7.46 -13.75
CA TYR A 192 4.12 -6.80 -12.47
C TYR A 192 4.24 -5.28 -12.63
N VAL A 193 3.31 -4.55 -12.01
CA VAL A 193 3.27 -3.09 -12.02
C VAL A 193 3.81 -2.55 -10.71
N SER A 194 3.12 -2.84 -9.62
CA SER A 194 3.36 -2.28 -8.29
C SER A 194 2.49 -3.00 -7.25
N ASN A 195 2.68 -2.69 -5.98
CA ASN A 195 1.72 -3.00 -4.92
C ASN A 195 0.83 -1.79 -4.59
N LEU A 196 -0.29 -2.04 -3.91
CA LEU A 196 -1.24 -1.00 -3.53
C LEU A 196 -0.66 0.04 -2.56
N TYR A 197 0.31 -0.35 -1.72
CA TYR A 197 1.00 0.58 -0.81
C TYR A 197 1.74 1.67 -1.59
N LEU A 198 2.53 1.27 -2.59
CA LEU A 198 3.27 2.18 -3.45
C LEU A 198 2.36 3.03 -4.34
N LEU A 199 1.28 2.44 -4.87
CA LEU A 199 0.29 3.20 -5.64
C LEU A 199 -0.37 4.28 -4.78
N HIS A 200 -0.74 3.95 -3.54
CA HIS A 200 -1.33 4.89 -2.59
C HIS A 200 -0.39 6.06 -2.25
N GLN A 201 0.91 5.79 -2.09
CA GLN A 201 1.92 6.84 -1.82
C GLN A 201 2.05 7.90 -2.92
N THR A 202 1.57 7.61 -4.15
CA THR A 202 1.57 8.62 -5.22
C THR A 202 0.53 9.71 -5.03
N HIS A 203 -0.46 9.49 -4.14
CA HIS A 203 -1.63 10.34 -3.92
C HIS A 203 -2.39 10.67 -5.22
N LYS A 204 -2.30 9.77 -6.20
CA LYS A 204 -2.95 9.90 -7.50
C LYS A 204 -3.70 8.61 -7.79
N GLN A 205 -4.79 8.78 -8.53
CA GLN A 205 -5.45 7.66 -9.15
C GLN A 205 -4.48 6.98 -10.13
N TRP A 206 -4.39 5.66 -10.03
CA TRP A 206 -3.62 4.89 -11.00
C TRP A 206 -4.54 4.39 -12.11
N ILE A 207 -4.15 4.64 -13.36
CA ILE A 207 -4.95 4.28 -14.53
C ILE A 207 -4.08 3.43 -15.47
N SER A 208 -4.62 2.29 -15.88
CA SER A 208 -4.09 1.43 -16.94
C SER A 208 -4.96 1.53 -18.18
N ASN A 209 -4.33 1.46 -19.35
CA ASN A 209 -5.03 1.28 -20.63
C ASN A 209 -5.28 -0.20 -20.98
N ALA A 210 -4.83 -1.11 -20.11
CA ALA A 210 -4.97 -2.55 -20.25
C ALA A 210 -5.73 -3.13 -19.06
N ASP A 211 -6.24 -4.34 -19.25
CA ASP A 211 -6.77 -5.17 -18.18
C ASP A 211 -5.68 -5.49 -17.17
N ILE A 212 -6.10 -5.77 -15.94
CA ILE A 212 -5.20 -5.96 -14.80
C ILE A 212 -5.60 -7.19 -14.00
N THR A 213 -4.63 -7.75 -13.28
CA THR A 213 -4.85 -8.77 -12.26
C THR A 213 -4.34 -8.26 -10.93
N ILE A 214 -5.20 -8.35 -9.91
CA ILE A 214 -4.90 -7.94 -8.54
C ILE A 214 -4.90 -9.16 -7.64
N VAL A 215 -3.89 -9.26 -6.78
CA VAL A 215 -3.67 -10.44 -5.96
C VAL A 215 -3.24 -10.04 -4.55
N ASN A 216 -4.02 -10.42 -3.53
CA ASN A 216 -3.67 -10.16 -2.12
C ASN A 216 -3.00 -11.36 -1.46
N LEU A 217 -1.69 -11.31 -1.21
CA LEU A 217 -0.86 -12.42 -0.75
C LEU A 217 -1.10 -12.84 0.70
N GLU A 218 -1.63 -11.95 1.53
CA GLU A 218 -1.83 -12.21 2.95
C GLU A 218 -3.11 -11.53 3.44
N ALA A 219 -3.94 -12.27 4.16
CA ALA A 219 -5.11 -11.71 4.81
C ALA A 219 -4.66 -11.03 6.11
N SER A 220 -4.52 -9.70 6.11
CA SER A 220 -4.20 -8.95 7.33
C SER A 220 -5.40 -8.78 8.25
N GLY A 221 -6.62 -8.92 7.71
CA GLY A 221 -7.87 -8.63 8.41
C GLY A 221 -8.26 -7.13 8.39
N ASN A 222 -7.41 -6.26 7.85
CA ASN A 222 -7.68 -4.83 7.77
C ASN A 222 -8.84 -4.51 6.81
N GLY A 223 -9.54 -3.41 7.10
CA GLY A 223 -10.67 -2.90 6.34
C GLY A 223 -10.33 -2.20 5.02
N ASP A 224 -9.12 -2.34 4.47
CA ASP A 224 -8.66 -1.50 3.36
C ASP A 224 -9.53 -1.68 2.11
N LEU A 225 -10.13 -0.59 1.62
CA LEU A 225 -11.02 -0.62 0.48
C LEU A 225 -10.27 -0.22 -0.80
N LEU A 226 -10.62 -0.89 -1.89
CA LEU A 226 -10.13 -0.59 -3.23
C LEU A 226 -11.33 -0.42 -4.15
N LEU A 227 -11.46 0.78 -4.71
CA LEU A 227 -12.38 1.05 -5.79
C LEU A 227 -11.69 0.80 -7.13
N ILE A 228 -12.37 -0.02 -7.94
CA ILE A 228 -11.94 -0.41 -9.27
C ILE A 228 -13.01 0.05 -10.26
N GLN A 229 -12.62 0.86 -11.24
CA GLN A 229 -13.54 1.48 -12.20
C GLN A 229 -13.02 1.35 -13.63
N GLU A 230 -13.93 1.44 -14.61
CA GLU A 230 -13.55 1.60 -16.01
C GLU A 230 -12.91 2.97 -16.24
N ALA A 231 -11.72 2.98 -16.84
CA ALA A 231 -10.95 4.20 -17.02
C ALA A 231 -11.63 5.22 -17.96
N GLN A 232 -12.37 4.77 -18.97
CA GLN A 232 -13.03 5.67 -19.93
C GLN A 232 -13.94 6.72 -19.28
N ASN A 233 -14.57 6.39 -18.15
CA ASN A 233 -15.56 7.24 -17.49
C ASN A 233 -14.92 8.27 -16.55
N ILE A 234 -13.67 8.03 -16.14
CA ILE A 234 -13.05 8.71 -15.00
C ILE A 234 -11.63 9.23 -15.26
N LYS A 235 -11.02 8.94 -16.42
CA LYS A 235 -9.62 9.26 -16.73
C LYS A 235 -9.22 10.73 -16.56
N ASP A 236 -10.18 11.65 -16.60
CA ASP A 236 -9.97 13.09 -16.49
C ASP A 236 -10.52 13.66 -15.16
N VAL A 237 -10.81 12.80 -14.18
CA VAL A 237 -11.46 13.14 -12.92
C VAL A 237 -10.46 13.19 -11.79
N THR A 238 -10.51 14.27 -11.00
CA THR A 238 -9.79 14.38 -9.73
C THR A 238 -10.74 14.07 -8.59
N TYR A 239 -10.43 13.03 -7.83
CA TYR A 239 -11.24 12.64 -6.67
C TYR A 239 -10.80 13.37 -5.41
N THR A 240 -11.78 13.82 -4.63
CA THR A 240 -11.61 14.19 -3.23
C THR A 240 -12.37 13.16 -2.41
N GLU A 241 -11.64 12.47 -1.55
CA GLU A 241 -12.22 11.47 -0.65
C GLU A 241 -12.95 12.16 0.51
N LEU A 242 -14.17 11.71 0.79
CA LEU A 242 -14.87 12.04 2.01
C LEU A 242 -14.44 11.10 3.14
N VAL A 243 -13.94 11.69 4.21
CA VAL A 243 -13.42 10.99 5.38
C VAL A 243 -14.45 11.12 6.50
N PRO A 244 -15.18 10.07 6.87
CA PRO A 244 -16.14 10.18 7.95
C PRO A 244 -15.44 10.40 9.30
N MET A 245 -15.91 11.37 10.07
CA MET A 245 -15.52 11.58 11.46
C MET A 245 -16.79 11.52 12.34
N PRO A 246 -17.09 10.36 12.97
CA PRO A 246 -18.32 10.19 13.75
C PRO A 246 -18.49 11.27 14.82
N GLY A 247 -19.71 11.81 14.93
CA GLY A 247 -20.05 12.86 15.89
C GLY A 247 -19.65 14.29 15.50
N PHE A 248 -19.12 14.50 14.29
CA PHE A 248 -18.79 15.82 13.76
C PHE A 248 -19.48 16.09 12.42
N PHE A 249 -19.64 17.37 12.10
CA PHE A 249 -19.98 17.79 10.75
C PHE A 249 -18.71 17.88 9.91
N GLU A 250 -18.72 17.30 8.72
CA GLU A 250 -17.61 17.44 7.76
C GLU A 250 -18.03 18.28 6.58
N THR A 251 -17.21 19.26 6.24
CA THR A 251 -17.41 20.13 5.08
C THR A 251 -16.34 19.86 4.05
N VAL A 252 -16.74 19.44 2.85
CA VAL A 252 -15.83 19.17 1.73
C VAL A 252 -16.12 20.08 0.56
N THR A 253 -15.07 20.66 0.00
CA THR A 253 -15.15 21.54 -1.17
C THR A 253 -14.64 20.81 -2.39
N ILE A 254 -15.44 20.80 -3.45
CA ILE A 254 -15.08 20.29 -4.77
C ILE A 254 -15.07 21.45 -5.75
N ASP A 255 -13.97 21.63 -6.47
CA ASP A 255 -13.80 22.65 -7.49
C ASP A 255 -13.57 22.01 -8.86
N SER A 256 -14.54 22.15 -9.74
CA SER A 256 -14.51 21.64 -11.11
C SER A 256 -14.31 22.72 -12.17
N ARG A 257 -13.84 23.92 -11.80
CA ARG A 257 -13.66 25.03 -12.75
C ARG A 257 -12.50 24.83 -13.72
N VAL A 258 -11.48 24.06 -13.30
CA VAL A 258 -10.27 23.80 -14.10
C VAL A 258 -10.20 22.37 -14.61
N LYS A 259 -10.53 21.40 -13.76
CA LYS A 259 -10.55 19.96 -14.08
C LYS A 259 -11.84 19.36 -13.57
N LYS A 260 -12.31 18.27 -14.17
CA LYS A 260 -13.45 17.55 -13.61
C LYS A 260 -13.06 17.00 -12.25
N SER A 261 -13.87 17.28 -11.25
CA SER A 261 -13.65 16.84 -9.88
C SER A 261 -14.90 16.19 -9.32
N ALA A 262 -14.70 15.19 -8.47
CA ALA A 262 -15.78 14.48 -7.81
C ALA A 262 -15.46 14.29 -6.32
N LEU A 263 -16.50 14.39 -5.48
CA LEU A 263 -16.45 13.86 -4.13
C LEU A 263 -16.75 12.38 -4.19
N ILE A 264 -15.98 11.57 -3.47
CA ILE A 264 -16.22 10.13 -3.37
C ILE A 264 -16.39 9.69 -1.93
N ILE A 265 -17.35 8.79 -1.73
CA ILE A 265 -17.65 8.19 -0.44
C ILE A 265 -17.51 6.67 -0.58
N GLY A 266 -16.43 6.13 -0.01
CA GLY A 266 -16.17 4.68 0.00
C GLY A 266 -16.48 3.98 1.33
N TYR A 267 -16.51 4.73 2.43
CA TYR A 267 -16.66 4.16 3.76
C TYR A 267 -18.11 3.78 4.10
N GLN A 268 -18.25 2.66 4.81
CA GLN A 268 -19.53 2.06 5.19
C GLN A 268 -20.04 2.67 6.52
N VAL A 269 -20.20 4.00 6.54
CA VAL A 269 -20.71 4.75 7.71
C VAL A 269 -22.01 5.45 7.31
N ASN A 270 -23.00 5.41 8.19
CA ASN A 270 -24.24 6.15 8.01
C ASN A 270 -23.95 7.66 8.03
N GLN A 271 -24.44 8.34 7.02
CA GLN A 271 -24.18 9.76 6.84
C GLN A 271 -25.37 10.43 6.18
N THR A 272 -25.56 11.69 6.56
CA THR A 272 -26.62 12.53 6.03
C THR A 272 -25.99 13.76 5.43
N LEU A 273 -26.23 14.02 4.15
CA LEU A 273 -25.89 15.29 3.53
C LEU A 273 -26.95 16.31 3.96
N VAL A 274 -26.50 17.35 4.67
CA VAL A 274 -27.37 18.34 5.31
C VAL A 274 -27.34 19.70 4.62
N ASP A 275 -26.26 20.02 3.89
CA ASP A 275 -26.13 21.27 3.15
C ASP A 275 -25.28 21.09 1.88
N VAL A 276 -25.66 21.80 0.82
CA VAL A 276 -24.87 21.92 -0.42
C VAL A 276 -24.91 23.37 -0.89
N LYS A 277 -23.74 23.98 -1.09
CA LYS A 277 -23.60 25.32 -1.65
C LYS A 277 -22.82 25.30 -2.94
N MET A 278 -23.43 25.78 -4.02
CA MET A 278 -22.81 25.93 -5.33
C MET A 278 -22.48 27.40 -5.58
N ASP A 279 -21.35 27.68 -6.25
CA ASP A 279 -20.91 29.05 -6.52
C ASP A 279 -21.56 29.69 -7.75
N ASP A 280 -22.07 28.88 -8.68
CA ASP A 280 -22.69 29.33 -9.93
C ASP A 280 -24.12 28.77 -10.07
N PRO A 281 -25.12 29.58 -10.46
CA PRO A 281 -26.48 29.10 -10.71
C PRO A 281 -26.60 28.01 -11.79
N SER A 282 -25.63 27.92 -12.70
CA SER A 282 -25.52 26.90 -13.75
C SER A 282 -24.77 25.65 -13.30
N SER A 283 -24.15 25.66 -12.13
CA SER A 283 -23.52 24.48 -11.55
C SER A 283 -24.55 23.38 -11.32
N THR A 284 -24.15 22.17 -11.66
CA THR A 284 -24.92 20.97 -11.37
C THR A 284 -24.03 19.91 -10.74
N VAL A 285 -24.66 19.09 -9.91
CA VAL A 285 -24.03 17.95 -9.28
C VAL A 285 -24.81 16.70 -9.64
N SER A 286 -24.10 15.73 -10.22
CA SER A 286 -24.65 14.41 -10.56
C SER A 286 -24.20 13.39 -9.52
N ILE A 287 -25.15 12.65 -8.95
CA ILE A 287 -24.90 11.61 -7.96
C ILE A 287 -24.95 10.24 -8.63
N TYR A 288 -23.93 9.42 -8.38
CA TYR A 288 -23.83 8.05 -8.87
C TYR A 288 -23.73 7.06 -7.71
N TYR A 289 -24.44 5.93 -7.81
CA TYR A 289 -24.24 4.75 -6.96
C TYR A 289 -23.35 3.74 -7.69
N GLY A 290 -22.06 3.74 -7.36
CA GLY A 290 -21.01 2.97 -8.02
C GLY A 290 -20.33 3.73 -9.16
N SER A 291 -19.62 2.99 -10.02
CA SER A 291 -18.84 3.56 -11.12
C SER A 291 -19.71 4.42 -12.06
N PRO A 292 -19.30 5.64 -12.46
CA PRO A 292 -20.11 6.54 -13.27
C PRO A 292 -20.52 5.93 -14.61
N SER A 293 -21.83 5.84 -14.84
CA SER A 293 -22.45 5.36 -16.08
C SER A 293 -23.90 5.81 -16.16
N LEU A 294 -24.56 5.59 -17.29
CA LEU A 294 -26.01 5.85 -17.40
C LEU A 294 -26.85 4.97 -16.46
N PHE A 295 -26.35 3.78 -16.08
CA PHE A 295 -27.08 2.84 -15.23
C PHE A 295 -26.89 3.08 -13.73
N THR A 296 -25.86 3.83 -13.36
CA THR A 296 -25.51 4.13 -11.97
C THR A 296 -25.82 5.58 -11.60
N LEU A 297 -26.22 6.41 -12.57
CA LEU A 297 -26.71 7.77 -12.32
C LEU A 297 -28.03 7.68 -11.56
N ASP A 298 -28.04 8.25 -10.36
CA ASP A 298 -29.27 8.45 -9.60
C ASP A 298 -29.99 9.70 -10.12
N LYS A 299 -29.34 10.86 -9.94
CA LYS A 299 -29.95 12.14 -10.26
C LYS A 299 -28.93 13.24 -10.43
N THR A 300 -29.31 14.26 -11.20
CA THR A 300 -28.57 15.51 -11.34
C THR A 300 -29.37 16.64 -10.72
N TYR A 301 -28.72 17.43 -9.87
CA TYR A 301 -29.31 18.51 -9.12
C TYR A 301 -28.65 19.84 -9.47
N ASN A 302 -29.42 20.92 -9.43
CA ASN A 302 -28.93 22.28 -9.32
C ASN A 302 -29.14 22.77 -7.88
N GLN A 303 -28.70 23.98 -7.54
CA GLN A 303 -28.83 24.52 -6.17
C GLN A 303 -30.27 24.44 -5.63
N THR A 304 -31.27 24.85 -6.42
CA THR A 304 -32.67 24.88 -5.99
C THR A 304 -33.22 23.48 -5.75
N THR A 305 -32.94 22.54 -6.66
CA THR A 305 -33.42 21.16 -6.51
C THR A 305 -32.69 20.40 -5.41
N PHE A 306 -31.42 20.75 -5.12
CA PHE A 306 -30.70 20.22 -3.95
C PHE A 306 -31.35 20.70 -2.65
N ASN A 307 -31.55 22.02 -2.49
CA ASN A 307 -32.14 22.59 -1.27
C ASN A 307 -33.50 21.98 -0.92
N ASN A 308 -34.31 21.63 -1.93
CA ASN A 308 -35.61 21.00 -1.73
C ASN A 308 -35.53 19.50 -1.41
N ALA A 309 -34.40 18.86 -1.71
CA ALA A 309 -34.19 17.43 -1.49
C ALA A 309 -33.46 17.13 -0.17
N LEU A 310 -32.77 18.11 0.41
CA LEU A 310 -32.05 17.96 1.66
C LEU A 310 -33.01 17.88 2.87
N PRO A 311 -32.64 17.14 3.93
CA PRO A 311 -31.43 16.30 4.04
C PRO A 311 -31.53 15.02 3.20
N LEU A 312 -30.39 14.56 2.67
CA LEU A 312 -30.29 13.29 1.94
C LEU A 312 -29.52 12.27 2.77
N GLU A 313 -30.18 11.17 3.09
CA GLU A 313 -29.56 10.02 3.73
C GLU A 313 -29.00 9.07 2.67
N PHE A 314 -27.80 8.60 2.92
CA PHE A 314 -27.12 7.67 2.04
C PHE A 314 -26.87 6.35 2.77
N ASP A 315 -27.52 5.30 2.28
CA ASP A 315 -27.20 3.95 2.70
C ASP A 315 -26.01 3.44 1.87
N ASN A 316 -24.84 3.34 2.51
CA ASN A 316 -23.65 2.77 1.89
C ASN A 316 -23.50 1.27 2.12
N TYR A 317 -24.42 0.60 2.84
CA TYR A 317 -24.31 -0.82 3.18
C TYR A 317 -24.24 -1.70 1.92
N GLY A 318 -23.39 -2.71 1.97
CA GLY A 318 -23.23 -3.70 0.88
C GLY A 318 -22.12 -3.39 -0.12
N MET A 319 -21.08 -2.65 0.29
CA MET A 319 -19.96 -2.22 -0.57
C MET A 319 -20.38 -1.26 -1.69
N GLY A 320 -21.39 -0.40 -1.42
CA GLY A 320 -21.73 0.73 -2.27
C GLY A 320 -20.67 1.83 -2.21
N VAL A 321 -20.42 2.50 -3.34
CA VAL A 321 -19.69 3.77 -3.40
C VAL A 321 -20.67 4.82 -3.89
N ILE A 322 -20.58 6.03 -3.33
CA ILE A 322 -21.35 7.17 -3.84
C ILE A 322 -20.38 8.22 -4.34
N GLU A 323 -20.63 8.69 -5.56
CA GLU A 323 -19.78 9.68 -6.22
C GLU A 323 -20.62 10.90 -6.60
N PHE A 324 -20.18 12.10 -6.17
CA PHE A 324 -20.81 13.38 -6.48
C PHE A 324 -19.93 14.11 -7.49
N PHE A 325 -20.36 14.12 -8.74
CA PHE A 325 -19.67 14.81 -9.82
C PHE A 325 -20.13 16.25 -9.90
N VAL A 326 -19.24 17.19 -9.63
CA VAL A 326 -19.50 18.61 -9.92
C VAL A 326 -19.21 18.82 -11.39
N ASN A 327 -20.25 19.00 -12.20
CA ASN A 327 -20.11 19.09 -13.66
C ASN A 327 -19.41 20.39 -14.10
N THR A 328 -19.75 21.49 -13.44
CA THR A 328 -19.22 22.84 -13.66
C THR A 328 -19.24 23.64 -12.36
N GLY A 329 -18.28 24.54 -12.18
CA GLY A 329 -18.20 25.40 -10.99
C GLY A 329 -17.64 24.70 -9.75
N LYS A 330 -18.03 25.18 -8.57
CA LYS A 330 -17.59 24.73 -7.27
C LYS A 330 -18.79 24.39 -6.40
N ALA A 331 -18.72 23.27 -5.68
CA ALA A 331 -19.71 22.87 -4.69
C ALA A 331 -19.05 22.62 -3.32
N VAL A 332 -19.75 23.01 -2.26
CA VAL A 332 -19.38 22.76 -0.87
C VAL A 332 -20.46 21.87 -0.27
N PHE A 333 -20.08 20.68 0.16
CA PHE A 333 -20.96 19.68 0.74
C PHE A 333 -20.75 19.63 2.24
N THR A 334 -21.82 19.57 3.03
CA THR A 334 -21.76 19.39 4.48
C THR A 334 -22.47 18.11 4.87
N PHE A 335 -21.76 17.20 5.51
CA PHE A 335 -22.27 15.91 5.99
C PHE A 335 -22.34 15.90 7.51
N GLU A 336 -23.34 15.21 8.03
CA GLU A 336 -23.49 14.82 9.43
C GLU A 336 -23.31 13.31 9.55
N TYR A 337 -22.49 12.86 10.50
CA TYR A 337 -22.26 11.44 10.77
C TYR A 337 -22.92 10.99 12.06
N GLN A 338 -23.61 9.84 11.98
CA GLN A 338 -24.22 9.20 13.13
C GLN A 338 -23.28 8.23 13.83
#